data_AF-A0A4Q5ARY2-F1
#
_entry.id   AF-A0A4Q5ARY2-F1
#
_cell.length_a   1.000
_cell.length_b   1.000
_cell.length_c   1.000
_cell.angle_alpha   90.00
_cell.angle_beta   90.00
_cell.angle_gamma   90.00
#
_symmetry.space_group_name_H-M   'P 1'
#
loop_
_entity.id
_entity.type
_entity.pdbx_description
1 polymer ?
#
loop_
_entity_poly.entity_id
_entity_poly.type
_entity_poly.pdbx_seq_one_letter_code
_entity_poly.pdbx_strand_id
1 'polypeptide(L)'
;MATTASPEPGRIKTDIHHLKEQTIEIAALADRRIRIIPQDASGAHVQATSAPALINLPATDLLTQVRALCMVLAQAAGLHTAPSMTALDLLAGLDRDQYAARLEEREDAWQIVRLIAEASESCERLLDPSPATMLAGSCPWCAAGVWLPDKEESRQLAWYRCESCGRIVDLGVVRQAQRMRLLASGYVGTASKLAATLCKCGYGAKRKTIEKWRQRGKLKSVGTSRGVAVYRLGDVLRLLQN
;
A
#
# COMPACT_ATOMS: atom_id res chain seq x y z
N MET A 1 -4.69 -0.15 -40.82
CA MET A 1 -3.40 0.09 -40.14
C MET A 1 -3.56 1.38 -39.36
N ALA A 2 -3.85 1.29 -38.06
CA ALA A 2 -4.01 2.46 -37.21
C ALA A 2 -2.62 2.88 -36.74
N THR A 3 -2.19 4.07 -37.15
CA THR A 3 -0.98 4.71 -36.65
C THR A 3 -1.17 4.94 -35.15
N THR A 4 -0.61 4.08 -34.31
CA THR A 4 -0.53 4.32 -32.88
C THR A 4 0.41 5.52 -32.70
N ALA A 5 -0.17 6.71 -32.51
CA ALA A 5 0.59 7.90 -32.21
C ALA A 5 1.49 7.61 -31.01
N SER A 6 2.80 7.85 -31.08
CA SER A 6 3.69 7.75 -29.92
C SER A 6 3.36 8.84 -28.89
N PRO A 7 3.61 8.61 -27.58
CA PRO A 7 3.48 9.67 -26.59
C PRO A 7 4.43 10.83 -26.90
N GLU A 8 4.11 12.02 -26.37
CA GLU A 8 4.96 13.21 -26.54
C GLU A 8 6.40 12.92 -26.06
N PRO A 9 7.44 13.37 -26.79
CA PRO A 9 8.83 13.13 -26.40
C PRO A 9 9.13 13.62 -24.98
N GLY A 10 9.80 12.80 -24.17
CA GLY A 10 10.12 13.12 -22.78
C GLY A 10 8.98 12.92 -21.77
N ARG A 11 7.80 12.47 -22.21
CA ARG A 11 6.68 12.20 -21.30
C ARG A 11 6.98 11.06 -20.33
N ILE A 12 7.53 9.94 -20.83
CA ILE A 12 7.83 8.79 -19.96
C ILE A 12 8.89 9.18 -18.94
N LYS A 13 9.88 9.99 -19.33
CA LYS A 13 10.88 10.52 -18.40
C LYS A 13 10.23 11.35 -17.29
N THR A 14 9.36 12.30 -17.66
CA THR A 14 8.64 13.14 -16.70
C THR A 14 7.80 12.30 -15.73
N ASP A 15 7.07 11.30 -16.24
CA ASP A 15 6.21 10.44 -15.43
C ASP A 15 7.03 9.54 -14.48
N ILE A 16 8.18 9.00 -14.93
CA ILE A 16 9.11 8.23 -14.09
C ILE A 16 9.72 9.13 -13.00
N HIS A 17 10.08 10.36 -13.35
CA HIS A 17 10.64 11.33 -12.40
C HIS A 17 9.63 11.66 -11.30
N HIS A 18 8.39 11.95 -11.67
CA HIS A 18 7.29 12.20 -10.73
C HIS A 18 7.05 10.99 -9.82
N LEU A 19 6.95 9.79 -10.39
CA LEU A 19 6.78 8.55 -9.62
C LEU A 19 7.94 8.30 -8.64
N LYS A 20 9.16 8.65 -9.01
CA LYS A 20 10.34 8.56 -8.15
C LYS A 20 10.23 9.50 -6.95
N GLU A 21 9.85 10.76 -7.16
CA GLU A 21 9.64 11.72 -6.08
C GLU A 21 8.58 11.21 -5.08
N GLN A 22 7.44 10.75 -5.60
CA GLN A 22 6.39 10.17 -4.77
C GLN A 22 6.85 8.91 -4.02
N THR A 23 7.65 8.06 -4.65
CA THR A 23 8.19 6.83 -4.04
C THR A 23 9.14 7.14 -2.89
N ILE A 24 9.88 8.26 -2.94
CA ILE A 24 10.73 8.71 -1.82
C ILE A 24 9.86 8.98 -0.59
N GLU A 25 8.76 9.70 -0.78
CA GLU A 25 7.82 10.01 0.30
C GLU A 25 7.13 8.75 0.85
N ILE A 26 6.69 7.85 -0.03
CA ILE A 26 6.11 6.55 0.37
C ILE A 26 7.14 5.68 1.12
N ALA A 27 8.41 5.67 0.70
CA ALA A 27 9.49 4.96 1.38
C ALA A 27 9.74 5.54 2.78
N ALA A 28 9.79 6.86 2.90
CA ALA A 28 9.88 7.54 4.20
C ALA A 28 8.67 7.25 5.09
N LEU A 29 7.48 7.11 4.50
CA LEU A 29 6.26 6.72 5.20
C LEU A 29 6.31 5.26 5.67
N ALA A 30 6.89 4.36 4.89
CA ALA A 30 7.05 2.94 5.21
C ALA A 30 8.15 2.66 6.26
N ASP A 31 9.27 3.41 6.23
CA ASP A 31 10.42 3.17 7.12
C ASP A 31 10.25 3.73 8.55
N ARG A 32 9.13 4.41 8.84
CA ARG A 32 8.73 4.76 10.21
C ARG A 32 8.42 3.45 11.00
N ARG A 33 9.43 2.78 11.61
CA ARG A 33 9.44 1.41 12.28
C ARG A 33 9.14 1.29 13.79
N ILE A 34 8.17 0.45 14.18
CA ILE A 34 7.77 0.22 15.59
C ILE A 34 8.77 -0.74 16.23
N ARG A 35 9.43 -0.33 17.32
CA ARG A 35 10.12 -1.28 18.21
C ARG A 35 9.08 -1.96 19.12
N ILE A 36 8.86 -3.24 18.91
CA ILE A 36 8.10 -4.10 19.82
C ILE A 36 9.12 -4.68 20.79
N ILE A 37 8.96 -4.41 22.09
CA ILE A 37 9.74 -5.10 23.14
C ILE A 37 8.97 -6.40 23.44
N PRO A 38 9.55 -7.58 23.15
CA PRO A 38 8.97 -8.86 23.53
C PRO A 38 8.86 -8.94 25.06
N GLN A 39 7.81 -9.59 25.56
CA GLN A 39 7.51 -9.65 26.98
C GLN A 39 8.56 -10.42 27.81
N ASP A 40 9.49 -11.11 27.14
CA ASP A 40 10.41 -12.08 27.73
C ASP A 40 11.90 -11.63 27.68
N ALA A 41 12.19 -10.41 27.21
CA ALA A 41 13.55 -9.91 27.07
C ALA A 41 14.00 -9.07 28.28
N SER A 42 14.30 -9.76 29.39
CA SER A 42 14.98 -9.14 30.55
C SER A 42 16.48 -8.99 30.28
N GLY A 43 16.92 -7.74 30.07
CA GLY A 43 18.32 -7.34 30.28
C GLY A 43 19.19 -7.16 29.04
N ALA A 44 19.04 -6.04 28.32
CA ALA A 44 20.15 -5.42 27.59
C ALA A 44 19.84 -3.93 27.34
N HIS A 45 20.73 -3.05 27.81
CA HIS A 45 20.70 -1.61 27.57
C HIS A 45 20.78 -1.30 26.07
N VAL A 46 19.75 -0.67 25.50
CA VAL A 46 19.85 0.01 24.20
C VAL A 46 19.26 1.41 24.35
N GLN A 47 20.15 2.40 24.38
CA GLN A 47 19.84 3.83 24.44
C GLN A 47 19.04 4.29 23.23
N ALA A 48 18.21 5.29 23.50
CA ALA A 48 17.12 5.80 22.68
C ALA A 48 17.58 6.79 21.61
N THR A 49 16.81 6.90 20.51
CA THR A 49 16.29 8.19 20.01
C THR A 49 15.25 8.01 18.89
N SER A 50 14.13 8.73 19.06
CA SER A 50 13.18 9.29 18.07
C SER A 50 12.16 8.44 17.28
N ALA A 51 10.90 8.90 17.38
CA ALA A 51 9.66 8.72 16.58
C ALA A 51 8.88 7.35 16.53
N PRO A 52 7.55 7.33 16.84
CA PRO A 52 6.69 6.12 16.92
C PRO A 52 6.04 5.84 15.57
N ALA A 53 6.85 5.44 14.63
CA ALA A 53 6.50 4.49 13.61
C ALA A 53 5.07 3.95 13.44
N LEU A 54 4.55 4.14 12.26
CA LEU A 54 3.35 3.51 11.73
C LEU A 54 3.88 2.58 10.65
N ILE A 55 3.84 1.25 10.82
CA ILE A 55 3.96 0.37 9.66
C ILE A 55 2.71 0.67 8.83
N ASN A 56 2.88 1.46 7.76
CA ASN A 56 1.81 1.75 6.83
C ASN A 56 1.78 0.58 5.86
N LEU A 57 1.08 -0.50 6.22
CA LEU A 57 0.93 -1.71 5.40
C LEU A 57 0.56 -1.36 3.93
N PRO A 58 -0.36 -0.40 3.67
CA PRO A 58 -0.55 0.16 2.33
C PRO A 58 0.71 0.73 1.66
N ALA A 59 1.60 1.40 2.38
CA ALA A 59 2.85 1.94 1.83
C ALA A 59 3.86 0.83 1.49
N THR A 60 4.01 -0.18 2.36
CA THR A 60 4.89 -1.32 2.07
C THR A 60 4.38 -2.15 0.89
N ASP A 61 3.07 -2.38 0.82
CA ASP A 61 2.43 -3.07 -0.31
C ASP A 61 2.58 -2.27 -1.60
N LEU A 62 2.39 -0.94 -1.54
CA LEU A 62 2.55 -0.05 -2.70
C LEU A 62 4.01 -0.01 -3.18
N LEU A 63 5.00 0.06 -2.28
CA LEU A 63 6.41 -0.03 -2.65
C LEU A 63 6.74 -1.35 -3.35
N THR A 64 6.11 -2.44 -2.93
CA THR A 64 6.29 -3.75 -3.57
C THR A 64 5.68 -3.77 -4.97
N GLN A 65 4.51 -3.17 -5.16
CA GLN A 65 3.86 -3.04 -6.47
C GLN A 65 4.68 -2.14 -7.42
N VAL A 66 5.11 -0.97 -6.95
CA VAL A 66 5.98 -0.06 -7.71
C VAL A 66 7.27 -0.77 -8.11
N ARG A 67 7.92 -1.50 -7.19
CA ARG A 67 9.12 -2.28 -7.51
C ARG A 67 8.85 -3.31 -8.61
N ALA A 68 7.75 -4.06 -8.54
CA ALA A 68 7.41 -5.07 -9.54
C ALA A 68 7.21 -4.44 -10.93
N LEU A 69 6.52 -3.29 -11.00
CA LEU A 69 6.39 -2.51 -12.23
C LEU A 69 7.77 -2.08 -12.75
N CYS A 70 8.60 -1.45 -11.91
CA CYS A 70 9.91 -0.97 -12.31
C CYS A 70 10.85 -2.09 -12.77
N MET A 71 10.72 -3.31 -12.23
CA MET A 71 11.47 -4.47 -12.72
C MET A 71 11.09 -4.81 -14.17
N VAL A 72 9.80 -4.79 -14.50
CA VAL A 72 9.32 -5.04 -15.87
C VAL A 72 9.78 -3.93 -16.81
N LEU A 73 9.67 -2.67 -16.40
CA LEU A 73 10.14 -1.52 -17.20
C LEU A 73 11.66 -1.54 -17.38
N ALA A 74 12.42 -1.90 -16.34
CA ALA A 74 13.87 -2.03 -16.42
C ALA A 74 14.29 -3.10 -17.43
N GLN A 75 13.64 -4.26 -17.42
CA GLN A 75 13.86 -5.31 -18.42
C GLN A 75 13.50 -4.81 -19.83
N ALA A 76 12.36 -4.14 -19.99
CA ALA A 76 11.92 -3.57 -21.26
C ALA A 76 12.86 -2.50 -21.83
N ALA A 77 13.51 -1.71 -20.96
CA ALA A 77 14.49 -0.69 -21.29
C ALA A 77 15.92 -1.24 -21.47
N GLY A 78 16.16 -2.51 -21.16
CA GLY A 78 17.50 -3.12 -21.15
C GLY A 78 18.39 -2.63 -20.00
N LEU A 79 17.81 -2.13 -18.91
CA LEU A 79 18.52 -1.80 -17.68
C LEU A 79 18.88 -3.10 -16.94
N HIS A 80 20.14 -3.21 -16.50
CA HIS A 80 20.59 -4.36 -15.72
C HIS A 80 19.99 -4.30 -14.32
N THR A 81 19.39 -5.39 -13.88
CA THR A 81 18.70 -5.48 -12.58
C THR A 81 19.32 -6.54 -11.69
N ALA A 82 19.29 -6.31 -10.39
CA ALA A 82 19.66 -7.29 -9.37
C ALA A 82 18.48 -7.51 -8.41
N PRO A 83 18.30 -8.72 -7.85
CA PRO A 83 17.18 -9.02 -6.94
C PRO A 83 17.12 -8.12 -5.70
N SER A 84 18.25 -7.55 -5.26
CA SER A 84 18.34 -6.66 -4.10
C SER A 84 17.87 -5.22 -4.38
N MET A 85 17.68 -4.81 -5.63
CA MET A 85 17.38 -3.41 -5.98
C MET A 85 15.99 -2.98 -5.53
N THR A 86 15.90 -1.91 -4.76
CA THR A 86 14.63 -1.34 -4.30
C THR A 86 13.86 -0.67 -5.44
N ALA A 87 12.60 -0.30 -5.21
CA ALA A 87 11.83 0.53 -6.15
C ALA A 87 12.57 1.83 -6.51
N LEU A 88 13.19 2.47 -5.51
CA LEU A 88 13.97 3.70 -5.70
C LEU A 88 15.22 3.48 -6.55
N ASP A 89 15.94 2.38 -6.35
CA ASP A 89 17.13 2.05 -7.16
C ASP A 89 16.77 1.85 -8.63
N LEU A 90 15.66 1.16 -8.89
CA LEU A 90 15.17 0.91 -10.25
C LEU A 90 14.67 2.21 -10.90
N LEU A 91 13.88 3.01 -10.19
CA LEU A 91 13.42 4.31 -10.69
C LEU A 91 14.58 5.26 -10.97
N ALA A 92 15.61 5.30 -10.12
CA ALA A 92 16.81 6.10 -10.36
C ALA A 92 17.60 5.65 -11.60
N GLY A 93 17.56 4.35 -11.93
CA GLY A 93 18.10 3.84 -13.19
C GLY A 93 17.26 4.24 -14.39
N LEU A 94 15.94 4.05 -14.31
CA LEU A 94 14.96 4.33 -15.36
C LEU A 94 14.83 5.84 -15.69
N ASP A 95 15.05 6.71 -14.70
CA ASP A 95 15.02 8.18 -14.81
C ASP A 95 16.18 8.76 -15.68
N ARG A 96 17.15 7.92 -16.08
CA ARG A 96 18.22 8.35 -16.99
C ARG A 96 17.71 8.39 -18.43
N ASP A 97 18.13 9.43 -19.17
CA ASP A 97 17.69 9.71 -20.55
C ASP A 97 17.72 8.49 -21.48
N GLN A 98 18.83 7.75 -21.47
CA GLN A 98 19.02 6.59 -22.34
C GLN A 98 17.99 5.47 -22.12
N TYR A 99 17.44 5.32 -20.91
CA TYR A 99 16.47 4.26 -20.62
C TYR A 99 15.04 4.74 -20.82
N ALA A 100 14.76 5.99 -20.44
CA ALA A 100 13.47 6.62 -20.75
C ALA A 100 13.23 6.70 -22.27
N ALA A 101 14.22 7.13 -23.04
CA ALA A 101 14.14 7.19 -24.51
C ALA A 101 13.85 5.80 -25.13
N ARG A 102 14.52 4.75 -24.63
CA ARG A 102 14.27 3.37 -25.08
C ARG A 102 12.87 2.86 -24.76
N LEU A 103 12.21 3.37 -23.72
CA LEU A 103 10.81 3.05 -23.42
C LEU A 103 9.84 3.85 -24.32
N GLU A 104 10.20 5.08 -24.68
CA GLU A 104 9.42 5.94 -25.60
C GLU A 104 9.42 5.41 -27.03
N GLU A 105 10.51 4.78 -27.47
CA GLU A 105 10.65 4.17 -28.80
C GLU A 105 9.86 2.86 -28.97
N ARG A 106 9.28 2.32 -27.89
CA ARG A 106 8.54 1.05 -27.96
C ARG A 106 7.15 1.22 -28.57
N GLU A 107 6.68 0.17 -29.24
CA GLU A 107 5.31 0.11 -29.77
C GLU A 107 4.24 0.23 -28.67
N ASP A 108 4.53 -0.25 -27.46
CA ASP A 108 3.65 -0.22 -26.28
C ASP A 108 3.87 1.00 -25.36
N ALA A 109 4.52 2.07 -25.84
CA ALA A 109 4.87 3.26 -25.04
C ALA A 109 3.66 3.90 -24.33
N TRP A 110 2.47 3.94 -24.95
CA TRP A 110 1.25 4.42 -24.28
C TRP A 110 0.80 3.53 -23.12
N GLN A 111 0.97 2.22 -23.24
CA GLN A 111 0.66 1.30 -22.16
C GLN A 111 1.65 1.48 -21.00
N ILE A 112 2.91 1.79 -21.29
CA ILE A 112 3.91 2.15 -20.28
C ILE A 112 3.51 3.43 -19.55
N VAL A 113 3.18 4.51 -20.27
CA VAL A 113 2.66 5.77 -19.70
C VAL A 113 1.49 5.51 -18.75
N ARG A 114 0.52 4.69 -19.19
CA ARG A 114 -0.64 4.33 -18.38
C ARG A 114 -0.26 3.59 -17.09
N LEU A 115 0.64 2.61 -17.17
CA LEU A 115 1.07 1.84 -16.00
C LEU A 115 1.81 2.72 -14.98
N ILE A 116 2.62 3.67 -15.45
CA ILE A 116 3.30 4.64 -14.59
C ILE A 116 2.27 5.57 -13.94
N ALA A 117 1.30 6.08 -14.71
CA ALA A 117 0.22 6.92 -14.19
C ALA A 117 -0.62 6.21 -13.11
N GLU A 118 -0.98 4.93 -13.33
CA GLU A 118 -1.71 4.12 -12.33
C GLU A 118 -0.92 3.95 -11.02
N ALA A 119 0.41 3.79 -11.11
CA ALA A 119 1.29 3.74 -9.95
C ALA A 119 1.38 5.11 -9.24
N SER A 120 1.53 6.20 -10.01
CA SER A 120 1.60 7.57 -9.48
C SER A 120 0.32 7.97 -8.76
N GLU A 121 -0.85 7.72 -9.34
CA GLU A 121 -2.12 7.99 -8.67
C GLU A 121 -2.27 7.19 -7.37
N SER A 122 -1.74 5.97 -7.34
CA SER A 122 -1.78 5.13 -6.14
C SER A 122 -0.87 5.66 -5.04
N CYS A 123 0.27 6.26 -5.39
CA CYS A 123 1.13 7.00 -4.48
C CYS A 123 0.43 8.28 -3.98
N GLU A 124 -0.12 9.09 -4.88
CA GLU A 124 -0.90 10.29 -4.56
C GLU A 124 -2.02 10.00 -3.57
N ARG A 125 -2.86 8.99 -3.83
CA ARG A 125 -3.97 8.59 -2.94
C ARG A 125 -3.49 8.18 -1.55
N LEU A 126 -2.26 7.69 -1.42
CA LEU A 126 -1.71 7.28 -0.14
C LEU A 126 -1.00 8.43 0.59
N LEU A 127 -0.41 9.37 -0.14
CA LEU A 127 0.22 10.58 0.38
C LEU A 127 -0.83 11.62 0.81
N ASP A 128 -1.91 11.76 0.04
CA ASP A 128 -3.06 12.61 0.34
C ASP A 128 -4.36 11.79 0.39
N PRO A 129 -4.55 10.96 1.43
CA PRO A 129 -5.78 10.22 1.61
C PRO A 129 -6.87 11.21 2.01
N SER A 130 -7.68 11.66 1.05
CA SER A 130 -8.91 12.38 1.36
C SER A 130 -9.69 11.62 2.44
N PRO A 131 -10.00 12.23 3.59
CA PRO A 131 -10.63 11.56 4.73
C PRO A 131 -12.04 11.03 4.44
N ALA A 132 -12.56 11.27 3.24
CA ALA A 132 -13.88 10.84 2.77
C ALA A 132 -13.88 9.48 2.05
N THR A 133 -12.78 8.72 2.02
CA THR A 133 -12.69 7.45 1.27
C THR A 133 -12.22 6.26 2.12
N MET A 134 -12.74 5.08 1.79
CA MET A 134 -12.43 3.78 2.37
C MET A 134 -11.87 2.82 1.32
N LEU A 135 -10.91 1.98 1.71
CA LEU A 135 -10.34 0.94 0.86
C LEU A 135 -11.17 -0.35 0.96
N ALA A 136 -11.89 -0.70 -0.10
CA ALA A 136 -12.64 -1.95 -0.16
C ALA A 136 -11.73 -3.17 -0.47
N GLY A 137 -10.63 -2.95 -1.19
CA GLY A 137 -9.68 -3.99 -1.58
C GLY A 137 -8.93 -3.61 -2.85
N SER A 138 -8.58 -4.59 -3.69
CA SER A 138 -7.94 -4.36 -4.99
C SER A 138 -8.70 -5.04 -6.11
N CYS A 139 -8.70 -4.44 -7.29
CA CYS A 139 -9.27 -5.00 -8.50
C CYS A 139 -8.61 -6.36 -8.82
N PRO A 140 -9.37 -7.43 -9.08
CA PRO A 140 -8.81 -8.73 -9.41
C PRO A 140 -8.14 -8.78 -10.79
N TRP A 141 -8.43 -7.81 -11.67
CA TRP A 141 -7.93 -7.80 -13.04
C TRP A 141 -6.64 -6.99 -13.21
N CYS A 142 -6.52 -5.84 -12.54
CA CYS A 142 -5.38 -4.94 -12.69
C CYS A 142 -4.69 -4.58 -11.37
N ALA A 143 -5.10 -5.20 -10.25
CA ALA A 143 -4.57 -4.96 -8.90
C ALA A 143 -4.72 -3.52 -8.34
N ALA A 144 -5.27 -2.56 -9.10
CA ALA A 144 -5.53 -1.21 -8.62
C ALA A 144 -6.41 -1.20 -7.35
N GLY A 145 -6.11 -0.29 -6.41
CA GLY A 145 -6.90 -0.12 -5.19
C GLY A 145 -8.34 0.30 -5.50
N VAL A 146 -9.30 -0.36 -4.87
CA VAL A 146 -10.73 -0.01 -4.96
C VAL A 146 -11.09 0.87 -3.77
N TRP A 147 -11.19 2.16 -4.04
CA TRP A 147 -11.54 3.19 -3.06
C TRP A 147 -12.99 3.60 -3.25
N LEU A 148 -13.75 3.64 -2.16
CA LEU A 148 -15.15 4.03 -2.17
C LEU A 148 -15.35 5.18 -1.17
N PRO A 149 -16.34 6.06 -1.35
CA PRO A 149 -16.68 7.05 -0.33
C PRO A 149 -16.98 6.37 1.02
N ASP A 150 -16.52 6.89 2.15
CA ASP A 150 -16.74 6.30 3.48
C ASP A 150 -18.16 6.61 4.00
N LYS A 151 -19.16 5.98 3.39
CA LYS A 151 -20.58 6.10 3.70
C LYS A 151 -21.26 4.73 3.60
N GLU A 152 -22.43 4.59 4.22
CA GLU A 152 -23.10 3.31 4.36
C GLU A 152 -23.49 2.69 3.00
N GLU A 153 -23.91 3.52 2.04
CA GLU A 153 -24.29 3.04 0.71
C GLU A 153 -23.10 2.40 -0.01
N SER A 154 -21.91 2.99 0.14
CA SER A 154 -20.67 2.46 -0.45
C SER A 154 -20.30 1.09 0.11
N ARG A 155 -20.59 0.83 1.39
CA ARG A 155 -20.31 -0.46 2.04
C ARG A 155 -21.22 -1.57 1.51
N GLN A 156 -22.38 -1.23 0.96
CA GLN A 156 -23.38 -2.16 0.46
C GLN A 156 -23.34 -2.36 -1.06
N LEU A 157 -22.55 -1.57 -1.80
CA LEU A 157 -22.36 -1.75 -3.23
C LEU A 157 -21.90 -3.19 -3.55
N ALA A 158 -22.59 -3.83 -4.49
CA ALA A 158 -22.26 -5.17 -4.98
C ALA A 158 -21.26 -5.14 -6.14
N TRP A 159 -21.33 -4.11 -6.99
CA TRP A 159 -20.52 -3.98 -8.19
C TRP A 159 -19.82 -2.63 -8.21
N TYR A 160 -18.60 -2.59 -8.76
CA TYR A 160 -17.83 -1.37 -8.95
C TYR A 160 -17.17 -1.39 -10.32
N ARG A 161 -17.20 -0.26 -11.03
CA ARG A 161 -16.40 -0.08 -12.25
C ARG A 161 -15.03 0.43 -11.83
N CYS A 162 -14.00 -0.39 -12.05
CA CYS A 162 -12.62 0.00 -11.75
C CYS A 162 -12.23 1.23 -12.57
N GLU A 163 -11.77 2.28 -11.90
CA GLU A 163 -11.35 3.53 -12.53
C GLU A 163 -10.11 3.33 -13.42
N SER A 164 -9.18 2.45 -13.03
CA SER A 164 -7.95 2.19 -13.79
C SER A 164 -8.19 1.33 -15.04
N CYS A 165 -8.90 0.20 -14.92
CA CYS A 165 -9.06 -0.74 -16.03
C CYS A 165 -10.44 -0.74 -16.71
N GLY A 166 -11.39 0.03 -16.18
CA GLY A 166 -12.76 0.14 -16.72
C GLY A 166 -13.64 -1.10 -16.52
N ARG A 167 -13.12 -2.21 -16.00
CA ARG A 167 -13.88 -3.45 -15.80
C ARG A 167 -14.82 -3.34 -14.61
N ILE A 168 -15.99 -3.96 -14.74
CA ILE A 168 -16.92 -4.14 -13.62
C ILE A 168 -16.41 -5.31 -12.77
N VAL A 169 -16.30 -5.09 -11.47
CA VAL A 169 -15.80 -6.07 -10.49
C VAL A 169 -16.84 -6.32 -9.41
N ASP A 170 -16.90 -7.56 -8.96
CA ASP A 170 -17.71 -7.98 -7.81
C ASP A 170 -17.01 -7.51 -6.52
N LEU A 171 -17.65 -6.59 -5.80
CA LEU A 171 -17.12 -6.06 -4.54
C LEU A 171 -17.14 -7.08 -3.40
N GLY A 172 -17.98 -8.10 -3.46
CA GLY A 172 -17.96 -9.23 -2.52
C GLY A 172 -16.64 -10.00 -2.61
N VAL A 173 -16.21 -10.32 -3.84
CA VAL A 173 -14.91 -10.97 -4.10
C VAL A 173 -13.75 -10.09 -3.66
N VAL A 174 -13.78 -8.80 -4.02
CA VAL A 174 -12.74 -7.83 -3.66
C VAL A 174 -12.59 -7.69 -2.13
N ARG A 175 -13.71 -7.52 -1.41
CA ARG A 175 -13.72 -7.41 0.05
C ARG A 175 -13.26 -8.70 0.72
N GLN A 176 -13.66 -9.86 0.21
CA GLN A 176 -13.23 -11.14 0.76
C GLN A 176 -11.72 -11.36 0.57
N ALA A 177 -11.17 -11.04 -0.61
CA ALA A 177 -9.73 -11.10 -0.85
C ALA A 177 -8.96 -10.11 0.05
N GLN A 178 -9.49 -8.90 0.24
CA GLN A 178 -8.93 -7.92 1.17
C GLN A 178 -8.95 -8.42 2.62
N ARG A 179 -10.06 -9.03 3.04
CA ARG A 179 -10.18 -9.64 4.37
C ARG A 179 -9.12 -10.72 4.59
N MET A 180 -8.93 -11.61 3.62
CA MET A 180 -7.92 -12.67 3.72
C MET A 180 -6.51 -12.09 3.86
N ARG A 181 -6.19 -11.03 3.11
CA ARG A 181 -4.92 -10.29 3.27
C ARG A 181 -4.77 -9.67 4.65
N LEU A 182 -5.80 -9.03 5.17
CA LEU A 182 -5.78 -8.45 6.52
C LEU A 182 -5.63 -9.51 7.62
N LEU A 183 -6.27 -10.68 7.46
CA LEU A 183 -6.14 -11.82 8.39
C LEU A 183 -4.75 -12.45 8.35
N ALA A 184 -4.16 -12.55 7.16
CA ALA A 184 -2.80 -13.07 6.97
C ALA A 184 -1.71 -12.03 7.32
N SER A 185 -2.09 -10.77 7.50
CA SER A 185 -1.15 -9.69 7.80
C SER A 185 -0.45 -9.90 9.15
N GLY A 186 0.87 -9.81 9.13
CA GLY A 186 1.69 -9.74 10.34
C GLY A 186 1.63 -8.39 11.07
N TYR A 187 0.77 -7.46 10.64
CA TYR A 187 0.73 -6.10 11.18
C TYR A 187 0.37 -6.09 12.68
N VAL A 188 1.17 -5.35 13.45
CA VAL A 188 1.00 -5.16 14.89
C VAL A 188 0.90 -3.67 15.19
N GLY A 189 -0.07 -3.31 16.03
CA GLY A 189 -0.31 -1.91 16.40
C GLY A 189 -1.00 -1.75 17.75
N THR A 190 -1.08 -0.51 18.23
CA THR A 190 -1.89 -0.17 19.41
C THR A 190 -3.37 -0.23 19.07
N ALA A 191 -4.24 -0.34 20.08
CA ALA A 191 -5.69 -0.35 19.88
C ALA A 191 -6.20 0.83 19.03
N SER A 192 -5.67 2.04 19.23
CA SER A 192 -6.03 3.21 18.41
C SER A 192 -5.63 3.06 16.95
N LYS A 193 -4.40 2.61 16.70
CA LYS A 193 -3.87 2.46 15.34
C LYS A 193 -4.64 1.38 14.58
N LEU A 194 -4.84 0.22 15.22
CA LEU A 194 -5.61 -0.88 14.63
C LEU A 194 -7.05 -0.47 14.33
N ALA A 195 -7.71 0.26 15.24
CA ALA A 195 -9.06 0.77 15.00
C ALA A 195 -9.10 1.70 13.78
N ALA A 196 -8.17 2.66 13.70
CA ALA A 196 -8.10 3.58 12.57
C ALA A 196 -7.84 2.85 11.23
N THR A 197 -6.89 1.92 11.21
CA THR A 197 -6.59 1.10 10.01
C THR A 197 -7.81 0.29 9.57
N LEU A 198 -8.47 -0.37 10.51
CA LEU A 198 -9.65 -1.20 10.22
C LEU A 198 -10.83 -0.34 9.73
N CYS A 199 -11.06 0.85 10.30
CA CYS A 199 -12.05 1.80 9.79
C CYS A 199 -11.77 2.21 8.35
N LYS A 200 -10.51 2.52 8.01
CA LYS A 200 -10.11 2.83 6.62
C LYS A 200 -10.36 1.66 5.67
N CYS A 201 -10.37 0.43 6.16
CA CYS A 201 -10.72 -0.76 5.38
C CYS A 201 -12.22 -1.12 5.44
N GLY A 202 -13.08 -0.24 5.97
CA GLY A 202 -14.52 -0.44 6.04
C GLY A 202 -15.04 -1.24 7.25
N TYR A 203 -14.19 -1.53 8.24
CA TYR A 203 -14.61 -2.24 9.45
C TYR A 203 -14.90 -1.26 10.60
N GLY A 204 -16.04 -1.41 11.27
CA GLY A 204 -16.48 -0.58 12.39
C GLY A 204 -15.70 -0.76 13.70
N ALA A 205 -14.38 -0.68 13.67
CA ALA A 205 -13.51 -0.91 14.80
C ALA A 205 -13.44 0.31 15.74
N LYS A 206 -13.62 0.11 17.04
CA LYS A 206 -13.46 1.16 18.06
C LYS A 206 -12.33 0.81 19.01
N ARG A 207 -11.43 1.77 19.28
CA ARG A 207 -10.34 1.61 20.28
C ARG A 207 -10.85 1.04 21.60
N LYS A 208 -11.92 1.62 22.15
CA LYS A 208 -12.52 1.20 23.43
C LYS A 208 -12.99 -0.26 23.41
N THR A 209 -13.45 -0.76 22.27
CA THR A 209 -13.86 -2.17 22.11
C THR A 209 -12.65 -3.10 22.21
N ILE A 210 -11.56 -2.75 21.52
CA ILE A 210 -10.30 -3.51 21.55
C ILE A 210 -9.73 -3.56 22.97
N GLU A 211 -9.74 -2.43 23.68
CA GLU A 211 -9.30 -2.36 25.09
C GLU A 211 -10.17 -3.22 26.02
N LYS A 212 -11.50 -3.23 25.82
CA LYS A 212 -12.41 -4.10 26.57
C LYS A 212 -12.14 -5.58 26.31
N TRP A 213 -11.82 -5.98 25.07
CA TRP A 213 -11.45 -7.37 24.78
C TRP A 213 -10.17 -7.79 25.49
N ARG A 214 -9.18 -6.90 25.58
CA ARG A 214 -7.97 -7.14 26.39
C ARG A 214 -8.32 -7.31 27.86
N GLN A 215 -9.10 -6.40 28.45
CA GLN A 215 -9.52 -6.49 29.85
C GLN A 215 -10.29 -7.78 30.16
N ARG A 216 -11.08 -8.26 29.19
CA ARG A 216 -11.84 -9.53 29.29
C ARG A 216 -11.03 -10.78 28.93
N GLY A 217 -9.72 -10.65 28.68
CA GLY A 217 -8.85 -11.77 28.30
C GLY A 217 -9.09 -12.38 26.91
N LYS A 218 -10.00 -11.80 26.11
CA LYS A 218 -10.31 -12.26 24.74
C LYS A 218 -9.23 -11.90 23.72
N LEU A 219 -8.47 -10.84 24.00
CA LEU A 219 -7.37 -10.37 23.15
C LEU A 219 -6.07 -10.32 23.96
N LYS A 220 -5.08 -11.09 23.55
CA LYS A 220 -3.75 -11.09 24.16
C LYS A 220 -2.86 -10.05 23.48
N SER A 221 -2.13 -9.29 24.29
CA SER A 221 -1.11 -8.39 23.77
C SER A 221 0.11 -9.19 23.32
N VAL A 222 0.75 -8.77 22.24
CA VAL A 222 1.97 -9.40 21.71
C VAL A 222 3.26 -8.69 22.16
N GLY A 223 3.11 -7.67 22.99
CA GLY A 223 4.21 -6.86 23.51
C GLY A 223 3.74 -5.45 23.81
N THR A 224 4.70 -4.56 24.07
CA THR A 224 4.40 -3.14 24.27
C THR A 224 5.23 -2.26 23.35
N SER A 225 4.66 -1.12 22.97
CA SER A 225 5.31 -0.04 22.24
C SER A 225 5.14 1.23 23.06
N ARG A 226 6.25 1.79 23.57
CA ARG A 226 6.25 2.98 24.45
C ARG A 226 5.32 2.83 25.66
N GLY A 227 5.35 1.67 26.31
CA GLY A 227 4.50 1.37 27.46
C GLY A 227 3.03 1.07 27.14
N VAL A 228 2.62 1.16 25.86
CA VAL A 228 1.25 0.84 25.42
C VAL A 228 1.20 -0.55 24.84
N ALA A 229 0.23 -1.35 25.25
CA ALA A 229 -0.02 -2.69 24.72
C ALA A 229 -0.29 -2.66 23.20
N VAL A 230 0.35 -3.57 22.47
CA VAL A 230 0.14 -3.79 21.03
C VAL A 230 -0.45 -5.16 20.75
N TYR A 231 -1.16 -5.27 19.62
CA TYR A 231 -1.93 -6.44 19.21
C TYR A 231 -1.73 -6.71 17.72
N ARG A 232 -1.93 -7.94 17.27
CA ARG A 232 -1.97 -8.26 15.84
C ARG A 232 -3.30 -7.80 15.24
N LEU A 233 -3.25 -7.23 14.03
CA LEU A 233 -4.45 -6.80 13.31
C LEU A 233 -5.39 -7.98 13.03
N GLY A 234 -4.85 -9.13 12.61
CA GLY A 234 -5.65 -10.33 12.36
C GLY A 234 -6.43 -10.81 13.59
N ASP A 235 -5.84 -10.75 14.78
CA ASP A 235 -6.51 -11.15 16.03
C ASP A 235 -7.66 -10.20 16.38
N VAL A 236 -7.46 -8.90 16.18
CA VAL A 236 -8.52 -7.88 16.35
C VAL A 236 -9.63 -8.07 15.33
N LEU A 237 -9.29 -8.34 14.06
CA LEU A 237 -10.26 -8.53 12.99
C LEU A 237 -11.15 -9.76 13.22
N ARG A 238 -10.61 -10.87 13.73
CA ARG A 238 -11.40 -12.06 14.10
C ARG A 238 -12.43 -11.75 15.19
N LEU A 239 -12.08 -10.90 16.17
CA LEU A 239 -12.98 -10.54 17.26
C LEU A 239 -14.09 -9.55 16.86
N LEU A 240 -13.90 -8.77 15.79
CA LEU A 240 -14.94 -7.88 15.27
C LEU A 240 -16.13 -8.62 14.63
N GLN A 241 -15.95 -9.91 14.33
CA GLN A 241 -16.92 -10.72 13.60
C GLN A 241 -17.60 -11.78 14.48
N ASN A 242 -17.24 -11.85 15.76
CA ASN A 242 -17.90 -12.66 16.80
C ASN A 242 -18.74 -11.78 17.71
#